data_AF-A0A6M0LMG9-F1
#
_entry.id   AF-A0A6M0LMG9-F1
#
_cell.length_a   1.000
_cell.length_b   1.000
_cell.length_c   1.000
_cell.angle_alpha   90.00
_cell.angle_beta   90.00
_cell.angle_gamma   90.00
#
_symmetry.space_group_name_H-M   'P 1'
#
loop_
_entity.id
_entity.type
_entity.pdbx_description
1 polymer ?
#
loop_
_entity_poly.entity_id
_entity_poly.type
_entity_poly.pdbx_seq_one_letter_code
_entity_poly.pdbx_strand_id
1 'polypeptide(L)'
;MKQSETFQQKQDWKVLAVNDYQKSTAAFGKKERVGSIKICNPRYVSKILVEDANHGLTPMMPLSIDYYEDKDGQVYVSQMNIQLMGMSGNDVRGF
;
A
#
# COMPACT_ATOMS: atom_id res chain seq x y z
N MET A 1 -12.31 -1.26 -9.72
CA MET A 1 -12.24 -2.68 -10.09
C MET A 1 -11.24 -2.95 -11.22
N LYS A 2 -11.05 -2.05 -12.19
CA LYS A 2 -10.03 -2.20 -13.27
C LYS A 2 -8.57 -2.20 -12.81
N GLN A 3 -8.25 -1.56 -11.68
CA GLN A 3 -6.88 -1.40 -11.17
C GLN A 3 -6.25 -2.74 -10.73
N SER A 4 -7.00 -3.60 -10.03
CA SER A 4 -6.51 -4.92 -9.57
C SER A 4 -6.18 -5.87 -10.71
N GLU A 5 -6.87 -5.76 -11.84
CA GLU A 5 -6.65 -6.57 -13.05
C GLU A 5 -5.36 -6.14 -13.76
N THR A 6 -5.01 -4.85 -13.72
CA THR A 6 -3.76 -4.34 -14.30
C THR A 6 -2.51 -4.85 -13.56
N PHE A 7 -2.58 -5.04 -12.23
CA PHE A 7 -1.47 -5.62 -11.48
C PHE A 7 -1.25 -7.10 -11.76
N GLN A 8 -2.32 -7.85 -12.07
CA GLN A 8 -2.21 -9.26 -12.43
C GLN A 8 -1.50 -9.49 -13.77
N GLN A 9 -1.48 -8.48 -14.66
CA GLN A 9 -0.80 -8.56 -15.96
C GLN A 9 0.69 -8.20 -15.92
N LYS A 10 1.17 -7.58 -14.83
CA LYS A 10 2.60 -7.30 -14.65
C LYS A 10 3.27 -8.50 -13.99
N GLN A 11 4.23 -9.12 -14.69
CA GLN A 11 4.98 -10.26 -14.18
C GLN A 11 5.47 -10.00 -12.74
N ASP A 12 5.25 -10.99 -11.88
CA ASP A 12 5.63 -11.03 -10.46
C ASP A 12 4.93 -10.05 -9.50
N TRP A 13 3.93 -9.27 -9.91
CA TRP A 13 3.14 -8.47 -8.96
C TRP A 13 1.90 -9.22 -8.49
N LYS A 14 1.73 -9.30 -7.17
CA LYS A 14 0.59 -9.97 -6.51
C LYS A 14 -0.22 -8.96 -5.72
N VAL A 15 -1.54 -9.00 -5.89
CA VAL A 15 -2.48 -8.33 -4.97
C VAL A 15 -2.63 -9.24 -3.74
N LEU A 16 -2.24 -8.73 -2.57
CA LEU A 16 -2.34 -9.47 -1.31
C LEU A 16 -3.65 -9.20 -0.58
N ALA A 17 -4.14 -7.96 -0.63
CA ALA A 17 -5.37 -7.56 0.02
C ALA A 17 -6.01 -6.34 -0.65
N VAL A 18 -7.33 -6.23 -0.54
CA VAL A 18 -8.09 -5.03 -0.87
C VAL A 18 -8.82 -4.62 0.39
N ASN A 19 -8.46 -3.46 0.93
CA ASN A 19 -9.08 -2.91 2.13
C ASN A 19 -10.07 -1.83 1.72
N ASP A 20 -11.34 -2.08 2.01
CA ASP A 20 -12.44 -1.14 1.82
C ASP A 20 -12.68 -0.43 3.15
N TYR A 21 -12.21 0.81 3.28
CA TYR A 21 -12.29 1.50 4.56
C TYR A 21 -13.70 1.96 4.87
N GLN A 22 -14.57 2.12 3.87
CA GLN A 22 -15.97 2.48 4.11
C GLN A 22 -16.69 1.36 4.83
N LYS A 23 -16.43 0.10 4.45
CA LYS A 23 -16.93 -1.06 5.20
C LYS A 23 -16.39 -1.09 6.62
N SER A 24 -15.08 -0.91 6.79
CA SER A 24 -14.44 -0.95 8.11
C SER A 24 -14.84 0.21 9.03
N THR A 25 -15.21 1.36 8.47
CA THR A 25 -15.55 2.57 9.24
C THR A 25 -17.04 2.90 9.25
N ALA A 26 -17.89 2.01 8.71
CA ALA A 26 -19.33 2.24 8.58
C ALA A 26 -20.01 2.60 9.92
N ALA A 27 -19.54 2.01 11.03
CA ALA A 27 -20.06 2.28 12.37
C ALA A 27 -19.76 3.71 12.88
N PHE A 28 -18.81 4.41 12.26
CA PHE A 28 -18.33 5.73 12.68
C PHE A 28 -18.80 6.87 11.77
N GLY A 29 -19.72 6.58 10.84
CA GLY A 29 -20.31 7.55 9.91
C GLY A 29 -20.07 7.21 8.44
N LYS A 30 -20.83 7.86 7.56
CA LYS A 30 -20.61 7.73 6.11
C LYS A 30 -19.32 8.44 5.73
N LYS A 31 -18.44 7.72 5.03
CA LYS A 31 -17.24 8.26 4.41
C LYS A 31 -17.34 8.14 2.90
N GLU A 32 -16.68 9.07 2.21
CA GLU A 32 -16.44 8.99 0.77
C GLU A 32 -15.67 7.72 0.41
N ARG A 33 -15.64 7.36 -0.88
CA ARG A 33 -15.13 6.06 -1.30
C ARG A 33 -13.61 5.98 -1.14
N VAL A 34 -13.12 5.42 -0.04
CA VAL A 34 -11.69 5.41 0.31
C VAL A 34 -11.17 4.01 0.68
N GLY A 35 -10.08 3.58 0.09
CA GLY A 35 -9.51 2.27 0.41
C GLY A 35 -8.07 2.11 -0.04
N SER A 36 -7.55 0.92 0.14
CA SER A 36 -6.18 0.57 -0.25
C SER A 36 -6.10 -0.80 -0.89
N ILE A 37 -5.24 -0.94 -1.89
CA ILE A 37 -4.86 -2.21 -2.49
C ILE A 37 -3.43 -2.50 -2.05
N LYS A 38 -3.25 -3.59 -1.31
CA LYS A 38 -1.94 -4.08 -0.92
C LYS A 38 -1.35 -4.93 -2.02
N ILE A 39 -0.16 -4.56 -2.50
CA ILE A 39 0.55 -5.27 -3.55
C ILE A 39 1.95 -5.68 -3.08
N CYS A 40 2.42 -6.80 -3.61
CA CYS A 40 3.74 -7.32 -3.31
C CYS A 40 4.38 -7.89 -4.57
N ASN A 41 5.67 -7.62 -4.73
CA ASN A 41 6.51 -8.34 -5.67
C ASN A 41 7.50 -9.21 -4.87
N PRO A 42 7.32 -10.54 -4.83
CA PRO A 42 8.11 -11.41 -3.98
C PRO A 42 9.59 -11.42 -4.36
N ARG A 43 9.94 -11.12 -5.62
CA ARG A 43 11.33 -11.03 -6.09
C ARG A 43 12.05 -9.80 -5.52
N TYR A 44 11.35 -8.68 -5.36
CA TYR A 44 11.93 -7.49 -4.72
C TYR A 44 11.98 -7.65 -3.21
N VAL A 45 10.89 -8.13 -2.61
CA VAL A 45 10.80 -8.37 -1.16
C VAL A 45 11.86 -9.36 -0.69
N SER A 46 12.10 -10.45 -1.41
CA SER A 46 13.13 -11.42 -1.03
C SER A 46 14.53 -10.81 -1.03
N LYS A 47 14.85 -9.90 -1.95
CA LYS A 47 16.15 -9.21 -1.97
C LYS A 47 16.31 -8.24 -0.79
N ILE A 48 15.25 -7.52 -0.44
CA ILE A 48 15.27 -6.55 0.67
C ILE A 48 15.45 -7.29 2.00
N LEU A 49 14.66 -8.34 2.25
CA LEU A 49 14.62 -9.04 3.53
C LEU A 49 15.82 -9.98 3.79
N VAL A 50 16.72 -10.16 2.81
CA VAL A 50 17.96 -10.93 2.98
C VAL A 50 18.93 -10.23 3.95
N GLU A 51 18.90 -8.89 4.00
CA GLU A 51 19.75 -8.13 4.92
C GLU A 51 18.96 -7.84 6.21
N ASP A 52 19.46 -8.30 7.36
CA ASP A 52 18.81 -8.07 8.67
C ASP A 52 18.59 -6.59 8.98
N ALA A 53 19.48 -5.72 8.48
CA ALA A 53 19.34 -4.26 8.59
C ALA A 53 18.02 -3.75 7.97
N ASN A 54 17.47 -4.45 6.99
CA ASN A 54 16.25 -4.07 6.28
C ASN A 54 14.99 -4.65 6.95
N HIS A 55 15.09 -5.44 8.02
CA HIS A 55 13.91 -5.96 8.73
C HIS A 55 13.09 -4.84 9.37
N GLY A 56 13.72 -3.70 9.68
CA GLY A 56 13.02 -2.48 10.12
C GLY A 56 12.04 -1.90 9.09
N LEU A 57 12.11 -2.32 7.82
CA LEU A 57 11.17 -1.91 6.77
C LEU A 57 9.89 -2.74 6.75
N THR A 58 9.85 -3.88 7.47
CA THR A 58 8.69 -4.78 7.50
C THR A 58 7.37 -4.12 7.91
N PRO A 59 7.31 -3.11 8.81
CA PRO A 59 6.06 -2.40 9.12
C PRO A 59 5.51 -1.57 7.95
N MET A 60 6.38 -1.20 7.00
CA MET A 60 5.99 -0.49 5.77
C MET A 60 5.61 -1.44 4.63
N MET A 61 5.68 -2.76 4.87
CA MET A 61 5.32 -3.79 3.91
C MET A 61 3.93 -4.37 4.24
N PRO A 62 3.17 -4.84 3.24
CA PRO A 62 3.40 -4.71 1.80
C PRO A 62 3.08 -3.30 1.27
N LEU A 63 3.52 -3.01 0.05
CA LEU A 63 3.26 -1.74 -0.61
C LEU A 63 1.75 -1.47 -0.73
N SER A 64 1.36 -0.25 -0.42
CA SER A 64 -0.03 0.21 -0.48
C SER A 64 -0.23 1.13 -1.68
N ILE A 65 -1.29 0.88 -2.43
CA ILE A 65 -1.85 1.86 -3.37
C ILE A 65 -3.19 2.26 -2.82
N ASP A 66 -3.29 3.51 -2.38
CA ASP A 66 -4.48 4.02 -1.74
C ASP A 66 -5.29 4.82 -2.76
N TYR A 67 -6.61 4.71 -2.69
CA TYR A 67 -7.53 5.43 -3.54
C TYR A 67 -8.58 6.13 -2.70
N TYR A 68 -9.01 7.30 -3.17
CA TYR A 68 -10.17 7.97 -2.62
C TYR A 68 -10.97 8.65 -3.73
N GLU A 69 -12.25 8.83 -3.50
CA GLU A 69 -13.15 9.63 -4.34
C GLU A 69 -13.45 10.92 -3.59
N ASP A 70 -13.37 12.07 -4.25
CA ASP A 70 -13.75 13.35 -3.66
C ASP A 70 -15.26 13.60 -3.74
N LYS A 71 -15.69 14.77 -3.26
CA LYS A 71 -17.10 15.21 -3.27
C LYS A 71 -17.68 15.41 -4.66
N ASP A 72 -16.82 15.65 -5.65
CA ASP A 72 -17.21 15.88 -7.04
C ASP A 72 -17.22 14.55 -7.84
N GLY A 73 -16.95 13.42 -7.18
CA GLY A 73 -16.91 12.09 -7.78
C GLY A 73 -15.60 11.77 -8.51
N GLN A 74 -14.56 12.60 -8.35
CA GLN A 74 -13.25 12.39 -8.94
C GLN A 74 -12.45 11.38 -8.11
N VAL A 75 -11.88 10.39 -8.80
CA VAL A 75 -11.10 9.33 -8.17
C VAL A 75 -9.61 9.65 -8.23
N TYR A 76 -9.00 9.70 -7.06
CA TYR A 76 -7.58 9.90 -6.86
C TYR A 76 -6.90 8.60 -6.48
N VAL A 77 -5.66 8.43 -6.95
CA VAL A 77 -4.80 7.32 -6.58
C VAL A 77 -3.52 7.90 -6.00
N SER A 78 -3.15 7.43 -4.81
CA SER A 78 -1.94 7.82 -4.11
C SER A 78 -1.07 6.58 -3.87
N GLN A 79 0.23 6.78 -4.00
CA GLN A 79 1.22 5.73 -3.79
C GLN A 79 2.32 6.29 -2.90
N MET A 80 2.79 5.46 -1.99
CA MET A 80 3.88 5.82 -1.10
C MET A 80 5.20 5.88 -1.88
N ASN A 81 5.90 7.03 -1.81
CA ASN A 81 7.20 7.19 -2.46
C ASN A 81 8.30 6.53 -1.60
N ILE A 82 8.60 5.28 -1.92
CA ILE A 82 9.59 4.46 -1.20
C ILE A 82 10.99 5.09 -1.26
N GLN A 83 11.34 5.78 -2.35
CA GLN A 83 12.64 6.43 -2.49
C GLN A 83 12.80 7.60 -1.53
N LEU A 84 11.74 8.40 -1.37
CA LEU A 84 11.70 9.50 -0.39
C LEU A 84 11.72 8.99 1.06
N MET A 85 11.06 7.86 1.33
CA MET A 85 11.08 7.24 2.67
C MET A 85 12.42 6.61 3.02
N GLY A 86 13.11 5.97 2.06
CA GLY A 86 14.45 5.42 2.26
C GLY A 86 15.49 6.49 2.60
N MET A 87 15.27 7.74 2.15
CA MET A 87 16.11 8.89 2.52
C MET A 87 15.85 9.41 3.95
N SER A 88 14.71 9.03 4.56
CA SER A 88 14.31 9.48 5.90
C SER A 88 14.53 8.42 7.00
N GLY A 89 14.97 7.21 6.62
CA GLY A 89 14.88 5.98 7.43
C GLY A 89 15.98 5.70 8.45
N ASN A 90 16.70 6.70 8.97
CA ASN A 90 17.73 6.47 10.00
C ASN A 90 17.24 6.58 11.46
N ASP A 91 15.93 6.65 11.72
CA ASP A 91 15.41 6.68 13.09
C ASP A 91 14.12 5.84 13.23
N VAL A 92 14.28 4.52 13.22
CA VAL A 92 13.25 3.59 13.74
C VAL A 92 13.65 3.18 15.15
N ARG A 93 13.45 4.08 16.13
CA ARG A 93 13.39 3.68 17.54
C ARG A 93 12.09 2.91 17.76
N GLY A 94 12.24 1.64 18.09
CA GLY A 94 11.12 0.75 18.44
C GLY A 94 10.24 1.35 19.53
N PHE A 95 8.95 1.08 19.42
CA PHE A 95 8.01 1.18 20.53
C PHE A 95 8.32 0.10 21.58
#